data_AF-A0A3D4UNE8-F1
#
_entry.id   AF-A0A3D4UNE8-F1
#
_cell.length_a   1.000
_cell.length_b   1.000
_cell.length_c   1.000
_cell.angle_alpha   90.00
_cell.angle_beta   90.00
_cell.angle_gamma   90.00
#
_symmetry.space_group_name_H-M   'P 1'
#
loop_
_entity.id
_entity.type
_entity.pdbx_description
1 polymer ?
#
loop_
_entity_poly.entity_id
_entity_poly.type
_entity_poly.pdbx_seq_one_letter_code
_entity_poly.pdbx_strand_id
1 'polypeptide(L)' 'GNFDPRLEPIRDKVLAGQRLSLDDGAVLYDTPDIWGVLDLAKLVRDRMHPGVAYYNINRHLNYSNV' A
#
# COMPACT_ATOMS: atom_id res chain seq x y z
N GLY A 1 9.15 -4.18 19.14
CA GLY A 1 8.40 -3.68 17.98
C GLY A 1 7.68 -4.87 17.39
N ASN A 2 6.40 -4.72 17.06
CA ASN A 2 5.50 -5.83 16.76
C ASN A 2 5.83 -6.40 15.37
N PHE A 3 6.80 -7.32 15.29
CA PHE A 3 7.20 -7.98 14.05
C PHE A 3 6.22 -9.12 13.75
N ASP A 4 5.60 -9.12 12.57
CA ASP A 4 4.70 -10.19 12.14
C ASP A 4 5.36 -11.06 11.04
N PRO A 5 5.78 -12.30 11.35
CA PRO A 5 6.45 -13.17 10.39
C PRO A 5 5.55 -13.57 9.21
N ARG A 6 4.23 -13.39 9.31
CA ARG A 6 3.28 -13.64 8.21
C ARG A 6 3.49 -12.66 7.05
N LEU A 7 4.20 -11.54 7.27
CA LEU A 7 4.52 -10.58 6.21
C LEU A 7 5.68 -11.01 5.32
N GLU A 8 6.54 -11.94 5.74
CA GLU A 8 7.72 -12.36 4.95
C GLU A 8 7.35 -12.98 3.59
N PRO A 9 6.38 -13.92 3.49
CA PRO A 9 5.96 -14.43 2.18
C PRO A 9 5.38 -13.35 1.27
N ILE A 10 4.75 -12.32 1.84
CA ILE A 10 4.21 -11.18 1.09
C ILE A 10 5.35 -10.27 0.62
N ARG A 11 6.38 -10.06 1.46
CA ARG A 11 7.62 -9.37 1.10
C ARG A 11 8.26 -10.01 -0.12
N ASP A 12 8.40 -11.32 -0.15
CA ASP A 12 8.98 -12.04 -1.28
C ASP A 12 8.20 -11.79 -2.58
N LYS A 13 6.87 -11.85 -2.53
CA LYS A 13 5.99 -11.53 -3.67
C LYS A 13 6.16 -10.08 -4.14
N VAL A 14 6.21 -9.13 -3.20
CA VAL A 14 6.41 -7.69 -3.49
C VAL A 14 7.76 -7.45 -4.15
N LEU A 15 8.84 -8.06 -3.63
CA LEU A 15 10.18 -7.97 -4.19
C LEU A 15 10.22 -8.58 -5.60
N ALA A 16 9.56 -9.71 -5.81
CA ALA A 16 9.42 -10.36 -7.11
C ALA A 16 8.46 -9.65 -8.09
N GLY A 17 7.74 -8.61 -7.64
CA GLY A 17 6.77 -7.88 -8.46
C GLY A 17 5.53 -8.71 -8.80
N GLN A 18 5.21 -9.71 -7.99
CA GLN A 18 4.06 -10.59 -8.19
C GLN A 18 2.78 -9.95 -7.66
N ARG A 19 1.65 -10.28 -8.28
CA ARG A 19 0.33 -9.85 -7.81
C ARG A 19 -0.02 -10.58 -6.50
N LEU A 20 -0.47 -9.84 -5.51
CA LEU A 20 -0.95 -10.40 -4.24
C LEU A 20 -2.34 -11.04 -4.41
N SER A 21 -2.59 -12.09 -3.64
CA SER A 21 -3.89 -12.76 -3.56
C SER A 21 -4.84 -12.05 -2.58
N LEU A 22 -6.09 -12.51 -2.51
CA LEU A 22 -7.03 -12.03 -1.50
C LEU A 22 -6.58 -12.40 -0.09
N ASP A 23 -6.03 -13.60 0.10
CA ASP A 23 -5.52 -14.08 1.39
C ASP A 23 -4.32 -13.25 1.87
N ASP A 24 -3.42 -12.86 0.95
CA ASP A 24 -2.33 -11.92 1.26
C ASP A 24 -2.91 -10.58 1.75
N GLY A 25 -3.98 -10.11 1.11
CA GLY A 25 -4.71 -8.90 1.51
C GLY A 25 -5.31 -9.00 2.90
N ALA A 26 -5.88 -10.15 3.27
CA ALA A 26 -6.41 -10.39 4.61
C ALA A 26 -5.30 -10.33 5.67
N VAL A 27 -4.12 -10.92 5.41
CA VAL A 27 -2.97 -10.83 6.31
C VAL A 27 -2.51 -9.38 6.49
N LEU A 28 -2.43 -8.59 5.41
CA LEU A 28 -2.08 -7.17 5.46
C LEU A 28 -3.10 -6.33 6.25
N TYR A 29 -4.37 -6.70 6.21
CA TYR A 29 -5.44 -6.00 6.92
C TYR A 29 -5.44 -6.33 8.42
N ASP A 30 -5.20 -7.60 8.77
CA ASP A 30 -5.29 -8.08 10.16
C ASP A 30 -4.01 -7.90 10.97
N THR A 31 -2.86 -7.67 10.33
CA THR A 31 -1.59 -7.56 11.04
C THR A 31 -1.53 -6.30 11.92
N PRO A 32 -1.04 -6.40 13.16
CA PRO A 32 -0.74 -5.24 13.97
C PRO A 32 0.65 -4.62 13.65
N ASP A 33 1.43 -5.23 12.74
CA ASP A 33 2.72 -4.72 12.26
C ASP A 33 2.53 -3.67 11.15
N ILE A 34 1.99 -2.50 11.54
CA ILE A 34 1.75 -1.40 10.59
C ILE A 34 3.03 -0.92 9.91
N TRP A 35 4.17 -1.00 10.60
CA TRP A 35 5.45 -0.57 10.04
C TRP A 35 5.95 -1.52 8.96
N GLY A 36 5.75 -2.84 9.14
CA GLY A 36 5.98 -3.83 8.10
C GLY A 36 5.13 -3.57 6.86
N VAL A 37 3.83 -3.29 7.03
CA VAL A 37 2.93 -2.95 5.91
C VAL A 37 3.38 -1.69 5.17
N LEU A 38 3.74 -0.63 5.89
CA LEU A 38 4.21 0.62 5.31
C LEU A 38 5.53 0.47 4.54
N ASP A 39 6.44 -0.38 5.03
CA ASP A 39 7.70 -0.69 4.33
C ASP A 39 7.42 -1.40 2.99
N LEU A 40 6.54 -2.41 2.99
CA LEU A 40 6.12 -3.10 1.76
C LEU A 40 5.48 -2.15 0.75
N ALA A 41 4.58 -1.27 1.22
CA ALA A 41 3.94 -0.27 0.37
C ALA A 41 4.95 0.72 -0.21
N LYS A 42 5.95 1.15 0.59
CA LYS A 42 7.03 2.03 0.14
C LYS A 42 7.86 1.39 -0.98
N LEU A 43 8.20 0.11 -0.87
CA LEU A 43 8.95 -0.60 -1.93
C LEU A 43 8.22 -0.56 -3.27
N VAL A 44 6.90 -0.82 -3.27
CA VAL A 44 6.09 -0.76 -4.49
C VAL A 44 5.98 0.67 -5.02
N ARG A 45 5.73 1.65 -4.14
CA ARG A 45 5.63 3.07 -4.53
C ARG A 45 6.93 3.56 -5.14
N ASP A 46 8.07 3.31 -4.51
CA ASP A 46 9.37 3.77 -5.00
C ASP A 46 9.72 3.16 -6.37
N ARG A 47 9.30 1.91 -6.63
CA ARG A 47 9.43 1.25 -7.94
C ARG A 47 8.56 1.91 -9.02
N MET A 48 7.32 2.25 -8.70
CA MET A 48 6.35 2.82 -9.66
C MET A 48 6.54 4.33 -9.87
N HIS A 49 6.96 5.04 -8.82
CA HIS A 49 6.98 6.50 -8.72
C HIS A 49 8.27 6.97 -8.03
N PRO A 50 9.44 6.82 -8.66
CA PRO A 50 10.72 7.14 -8.05
C PRO A 50 10.86 8.65 -7.84
N GLY A 51 10.85 9.08 -6.57
CA GLY A 51 11.11 10.48 -6.19
C GLY A 51 10.06 11.49 -6.67
N VAL A 52 8.88 11.03 -7.10
CA VAL A 52 7.81 11.90 -7.61
C VAL A 52 6.54 11.76 -6.77
N ALA A 53 5.86 12.88 -6.60
CA ALA A 53 4.52 12.95 -6.02
C ALA A 53 3.67 13.83 -6.93
N TYR A 54 2.52 13.32 -7.34
CA TYR A 54 1.59 14.04 -8.21
C TYR A 54 0.54 14.75 -7.37
N TYR A 55 0.10 15.93 -7.82
CA TYR A 55 -1.02 16.67 -7.25
C TYR A 55 -1.96 17.11 -8.36
N ASN A 56 -3.25 17.29 -8.03
CA ASN A 56 -4.25 17.77 -8.98
C ASN A 56 -4.98 18.98 -8.37
N ILE A 57 -5.16 20.03 -9.18
CA ILE A 57 -5.98 21.20 -8.83
C ILE A 57 -7.38 20.98 -9.42
N ASN A 58 -8.29 20.46 -8.60
CA ASN A 58 -9.70 20.25 -8.98
C ASN A 58 -10.60 21.30 -8.32
N ARG A 59 -11.56 21.83 -9.09
CA ARG A 59 -12.65 22.66 -8.58
C ARG A 59 -13.93 21.83 -8.54
N HIS A 60 -14.42 21.49 -7.34
CA HIS A 60 -15.72 20.84 -7.19
C HIS A 60 -16.80 21.92 -7.04
N LEU A 61 -17.61 22.14 -8.07
CA LEU A 61 -18.79 23.00 -8.00
C LEU A 61 -19.96 22.15 -7.48
N ASN A 62 -20.29 22.32 -6.21
CA ASN A 62 -21.53 21.77 -5.65
C ASN A 62 -22.66 22.77 -5.92
N TYR A 63 -23.44 22.55 -6.99
CA TYR A 63 -24.70 23.28 -7.16
C TYR A 63 -25.65 22.87 -6.03
N SER A 64 -26.00 23.81 -5.14
CA SER A 64 -27.06 23.57 -4.17
C SER A 64 -28.39 23.44 -4.89
N ASN A 65 -29.11 22.40 -4.53
CA ASN A 65 -30.53 22.20 -4.76
C ASN A 65 -31.34 23.45 -4.33
N VAL A 66 -31.90 24.17 -5.30
CA VAL A 66 -33.21 24.81 -5.09
C VAL A 66 -34.29 23.79 -5.38
#